data_AF-X0VLQ9-F1
#
_entry.id   AF-X0VLQ9-F1
#
_cell.length_a   1.000
_cell.length_b   1.000
_cell.length_c   1.000
_cell.angle_alpha   90.00
_cell.angle_beta   90.00
_cell.angle_gamma   90.00
#
_symmetry.space_group_name_H-M   'P 1'
#
loop_
_entity.id
_entity.type
_entity.pdbx_description
1 polymer ?
#
loop_
_entity_poly.entity_id
_entity_poly.type
_entity_poly.pdbx_seq_one_letter_code
_entity_poly.pdbx_strand_id
1 'polypeptide(L)'
;MTVAREVIQELDEAVKTFEPWFRYEEFGDSNINFWIWLQATDRMASFRVKSELIKRLHARFDQEGITINYPVRTTYLQWANDAQPPPPPDAHNPSGSEEKR
;
A
#
# COMPACT_ATOMS: atom_id res chain seq x y z
N MET A 1 8.97 -15.76 5.46
CA MET A 1 10.26 -15.56 6.16
C MET A 1 11.50 -15.74 5.29
N THR A 2 11.37 -16.16 4.04
CA THR A 2 12.51 -16.47 3.16
C THR A 2 13.49 -15.30 3.02
N VAL A 3 12.98 -14.09 2.72
CA VAL A 3 13.82 -12.88 2.54
C VAL A 3 14.69 -12.57 3.76
N ALA A 4 14.14 -12.65 4.97
CA ALA A 4 14.91 -12.38 6.19
C ALA A 4 16.01 -13.43 6.44
N ARG A 5 15.74 -14.70 6.10
CA ARG A 5 16.73 -15.78 6.19
C ARG A 5 17.84 -15.61 5.15
N GLU A 6 17.50 -15.25 3.92
CA GLU A 6 18.47 -14.96 2.85
C GLU A 6 19.41 -13.82 3.26
N VAL A 7 18.85 -12.74 3.81
CA VAL A 7 19.63 -11.60 4.34
C VAL A 7 20.61 -12.07 5.41
N ILE A 8 20.16 -12.91 6.36
CA ILE A 8 21.03 -13.47 7.39
C ILE A 8 22.11 -14.34 6.76
N GLN A 9 21.78 -15.20 5.81
CA GLN A 9 22.72 -16.13 5.18
C GLN A 9 23.77 -15.42 4.32
N GLU A 10 23.40 -14.35 3.61
CA GLU A 10 24.28 -13.70 2.64
C GLU A 10 25.10 -12.52 3.19
N LEU A 11 24.62 -11.82 4.22
CA LEU A 11 25.37 -10.70 4.82
C LEU A 11 26.23 -11.18 5.98
N ASP A 12 27.55 -11.02 5.86
CA ASP A 12 28.48 -11.33 6.95
C ASP A 12 28.23 -10.46 8.20
N GLU A 13 27.62 -9.30 8.01
CA GLU A 13 27.20 -8.38 9.06
C GLU A 13 26.00 -8.89 9.89
N ALA A 14 25.35 -9.98 9.46
CA ALA A 14 24.23 -10.59 10.18
C ALA A 14 24.70 -11.79 11.02
N VAL A 15 24.15 -11.93 12.23
CA VAL A 15 24.44 -13.07 13.10
C VAL A 15 23.75 -14.32 12.55
N LYS A 16 24.54 -15.21 11.96
CA LYS A 16 24.07 -16.43 11.26
C LYS A 16 23.31 -17.41 12.15
N THR A 17 23.56 -17.37 13.46
CA THR A 17 22.92 -18.24 14.46
C THR A 17 21.58 -17.70 14.95
N PHE A 18 21.25 -16.46 14.62
CA PHE A 18 19.99 -15.85 15.05
C PHE A 18 18.87 -16.21 14.08
N GLU A 19 17.76 -16.71 14.61
CA GLU A 19 16.57 -17.01 13.82
C GLU A 19 15.68 -15.75 13.73
N PRO A 20 15.35 -15.26 12.52
CA PRO A 20 14.56 -14.05 12.38
C PRO A 20 13.13 -14.29 12.88
N TRP A 21 12.51 -13.26 13.45
CA TRP A 21 11.12 -13.32 13.93
C TRP A 21 10.27 -12.19 13.35
N PHE A 22 9.04 -12.49 12.98
CA PHE A 22 8.05 -11.61 12.39
C PHE A 22 6.81 -11.56 13.27
N ARG A 23 6.24 -10.37 13.45
CA ARG A 23 4.99 -10.17 14.18
C ARG A 23 4.22 -8.99 13.60
N TYR A 24 2.91 -9.13 13.44
CA TYR A 24 2.02 -8.00 13.20
C TYR A 24 1.87 -7.13 14.45
N GLU A 25 2.02 -5.82 14.30
CA GLU A 25 1.76 -4.86 15.35
C GLU A 25 0.27 -4.50 15.38
N GLU A 26 -0.23 -3.96 14.27
CA GLU A 26 -1.63 -3.52 14.14
C GLU A 26 -2.04 -3.38 12.66
N PHE A 27 -3.36 -3.32 12.43
CA PHE A 27 -3.95 -2.84 11.18
C PHE A 27 -4.33 -1.38 11.37
N GLY A 28 -3.61 -0.47 10.69
CA GLY A 28 -3.92 0.96 10.67
C GLY A 28 -4.96 1.30 9.60
N ASP A 29 -5.28 2.59 9.47
CA ASP A 29 -6.34 3.09 8.58
C ASP A 29 -6.14 2.76 7.09
N SER A 30 -4.90 2.60 6.63
CA SER A 30 -4.55 2.21 5.25
C SER A 30 -3.28 1.36 5.16
N ASN A 31 -2.81 0.83 6.29
CA ASN A 31 -1.47 0.27 6.44
C ASN A 31 -1.53 -0.98 7.32
N ILE A 32 -0.61 -1.93 7.10
CA ILE A 32 -0.36 -3.02 8.05
C ILE A 32 1.00 -2.73 8.69
N ASN A 33 1.00 -2.52 10.01
CA ASN A 33 2.22 -2.31 10.78
C ASN A 33 2.72 -3.67 11.29
N PHE A 34 4.01 -3.93 11.13
CA PHE A 34 4.63 -5.18 11.56
C PHE A 34 6.10 -4.98 11.91
N TRP A 35 6.61 -5.90 12.72
CA TRP A 35 8.00 -5.96 13.15
C TRP A 35 8.69 -7.17 12.55
N ILE A 36 9.95 -6.96 12.14
CA ILE A 36 10.89 -8.03 11.81
C ILE A 36 12.13 -7.83 12.71
N TRP A 37 12.43 -8.84 13.53
CA TRP A 37 13.65 -8.88 14.33
C TRP A 37 14.73 -9.67 13.62
N LEU A 38 15.91 -9.06 13.52
CA LEU A 38 17.16 -9.68 13.11
C LEU A 38 18.29 -9.18 14.03
N GLN A 39 19.37 -9.94 14.09
CA GLN A 39 20.56 -9.57 14.85
C GLN A 39 21.74 -9.30 13.91
N ALA A 40 22.42 -8.18 14.14
CA ALA A 40 23.64 -7.80 13.45
C ALA A 40 24.86 -7.98 14.35
N THR A 41 26.05 -8.08 13.77
CA THR A 41 27.32 -8.28 14.49
C THR A 41 27.68 -7.09 15.39
N ASP A 42 27.35 -5.88 14.93
CA ASP A 42 27.63 -4.63 15.64
C ASP A 42 26.66 -3.50 15.21
N ARG A 43 26.83 -2.32 15.80
CA ARG A 43 25.96 -1.17 15.54
C ARG A 43 26.05 -0.68 14.09
N MET A 44 27.23 -0.64 13.48
CA MET A 44 27.40 -0.19 12.10
C MET A 44 26.80 -1.21 11.12
N ALA A 45 27.05 -2.50 11.37
CA ALA A 45 26.45 -3.62 10.68
C ALA A 45 24.91 -3.57 10.66
N SER A 46 24.28 -3.13 11.76
CA SER A 46 22.81 -3.03 11.85
C SER A 46 22.18 -2.15 10.77
N PHE A 47 22.85 -1.06 10.36
CA PHE A 47 22.34 -0.19 9.30
C PHE A 47 22.35 -0.88 7.94
N ARG A 48 23.39 -1.67 7.65
CA ARG A 48 23.50 -2.42 6.40
C ARG A 48 22.48 -3.54 6.34
N VAL A 49 22.38 -4.36 7.39
CA VAL A 49 21.40 -5.45 7.50
C VAL A 49 19.98 -4.92 7.36
N LYS A 50 19.64 -3.82 8.04
CA LYS A 50 18.32 -3.18 7.93
C LYS A 50 18.03 -2.70 6.51
N SER A 51 18.99 -2.01 5.89
CA SER A 51 18.79 -1.44 4.55
C SER A 51 18.60 -2.52 3.50
N GLU A 52 19.40 -3.59 3.56
CA GLU A 52 19.29 -4.71 2.62
C GLU A 52 18.00 -5.50 2.81
N LEU A 53 17.56 -5.71 4.06
CA LEU A 53 16.25 -6.31 4.33
C LEU A 53 15.13 -5.52 3.66
N ILE A 54 15.09 -4.19 3.83
CA ILE A 54 14.03 -3.35 3.28
C ILE A 54 14.02 -3.42 1.75
N LYS A 55 15.18 -3.31 1.09
CA LYS A 55 15.27 -3.38 -0.38
C LYS A 55 14.79 -4.71 -0.92
N ARG A 56 15.23 -5.82 -0.33
CA ARG A 56 14.83 -7.16 -0.79
C ARG A 56 13.37 -7.43 -0.53
N LEU A 57 12.84 -6.97 0.61
CA LEU A 57 11.42 -7.09 0.92
C LEU A 57 10.58 -6.30 -0.10
N HIS A 58 10.99 -5.07 -0.42
CA HIS A 58 10.34 -4.26 -1.45
C HIS A 58 10.36 -4.95 -2.81
N ALA A 59 11.52 -5.41 -3.27
CA ALA A 59 11.63 -6.13 -4.54
C ALA A 59 10.76 -7.40 -4.57
N ARG A 60 10.64 -8.10 -3.44
CA ARG A 60 9.78 -9.27 -3.33
C ARG A 60 8.30 -8.91 -3.37
N PHE A 61 7.91 -7.82 -2.72
CA PHE A 61 6.54 -7.30 -2.79
C PHE A 61 6.17 -6.90 -4.20
N ASP A 62 7.06 -6.23 -4.92
CA ASP A 62 6.85 -5.89 -6.34
C ASP A 62 6.65 -7.16 -7.19
N GLN A 63 7.47 -8.20 -6.98
CA GLN A 63 7.33 -9.49 -7.68
C GLN A 63 6.02 -10.21 -7.37
N GLU A 64 5.51 -10.09 -6.16
CA GLU A 64 4.25 -10.70 -5.72
C GLU A 64 3.03 -9.81 -6.02
N GLY A 65 3.22 -8.64 -6.63
CA GLY A 65 2.14 -7.70 -6.95
C GLY A 65 1.57 -6.97 -5.73
N ILE A 66 2.29 -6.96 -4.61
CA ILE A 66 1.91 -6.27 -3.38
C ILE A 66 2.28 -4.80 -3.54
N THR A 67 1.29 -3.96 -3.84
CA THR A 67 1.48 -2.52 -3.97
C THR A 67 1.48 -1.85 -2.60
N ILE A 68 2.55 -1.12 -2.28
CA ILE A 68 2.62 -0.30 -1.07
C ILE A 68 1.80 0.97 -1.32
N ASN A 69 0.64 1.06 -0.67
CA ASN A 69 -0.26 2.20 -0.84
C ASN A 69 0.22 3.43 -0.07
N TYR A 70 -0.03 4.60 -0.64
CA TYR A 70 0.02 5.87 0.08
C TYR A 70 -1.20 5.99 1.01
N PRO A 71 -1.17 6.86 2.03
CA PRO A 71 -2.33 7.10 2.88
C PRO A 71 -3.55 7.47 2.05
N VAL A 72 -4.61 6.67 2.11
CA VAL A 72 -5.85 6.92 1.37
C VAL A 72 -6.82 7.63 2.30
N ARG A 73 -7.35 8.78 1.86
CA ARG A 73 -8.43 9.46 2.57
C ARG A 73 -9.66 9.53 1.68
N THR A 74 -10.70 8.77 2.04
CA THR A 74 -12.01 8.91 1.41
C THR A 74 -12.72 10.13 1.98
N THR A 75 -13.04 11.11 1.12
CA THR A 75 -13.82 12.29 1.51
C THR A 75 -15.17 12.25 0.80
N TYR A 76 -16.25 12.39 1.57
CA TYR A 76 -17.61 12.50 1.05
C TYR A 76 -17.97 13.98 0.92
N LEU A 77 -18.18 14.45 -0.31
CA LEU A 77 -18.71 15.79 -0.53
C LEU A 77 -20.23 15.74 -0.38
N GLN A 78 -20.75 16.21 0.76
CA GLN A 78 -22.17 16.54 0.86
C GLN A 78 -22.40 17.81 0.04
N TRP A 79 -23.02 17.65 -1.12
CA TRP A 79 -23.67 18.75 -1.80
C TRP A 79 -24.76 19.29 -0.86
N ALA A 80 -24.82 20.61 -0.67
CA ALA A 80 -25.94 21.22 0.02
C ALA A 80 -27.22 20.87 -0.75
N ASN A 81 -28.28 20.47 -0.05
CA ASN A 81 -29.54 19.94 -0.58
C ASN A 81 -30.31 20.87 -1.55
N ASP A 82 -29.75 22.02 -1.94
CA ASP A 82 -30.46 23.07 -2.69
C ASP A 82 -29.83 23.43 -4.04
N ALA A 83 -28.72 22.80 -4.44
CA ALA A 83 -28.12 23.01 -5.75
C ALA A 83 -28.23 21.75 -6.61
N GLN A 84 -29.44 21.48 -7.12
CA GLN A 84 -29.55 20.63 -8.31
C GLN A 84 -28.70 21.28 -9.42
N PRO A 85 -27.77 20.55 -10.05
CA PRO A 85 -27.10 21.06 -11.23
C PRO A 85 -28.17 21.46 -12.25
N PRO A 86 -28.03 22.60 -12.95
CA PRO A 86 -29.02 23.03 -13.93
C PRO A 86 -29.26 21.88 -14.91
N PRO A 87 -30.52 21.59 -15.28
CA PRO A 87 -30.80 20.56 -16.26
C PRO A 87 -29.98 20.87 -17.52
N PRO A 88 -29.42 19.84 -18.18
CA PRO A 88 -28.66 20.04 -19.41
C PRO A 88 -29.52 20.83 -20.40
N PRO A 89 -28.97 21.85 -21.08
CA PRO A 89 -29.73 22.65 -22.04
C PRO A 89 -30.21 21.72 -23.15
N ASP A 90 -31.52 21.47 -23.13
CA ASP A 90 -32.33 20.72 -24.08
C ASP A 90 -31.55 19.74 -24.96
N ALA A 91 -31.60 18.45 -24.60
CA ALA A 91 -31.54 17.41 -25.62
C ALA A 91 -32.71 17.66 -26.56
N HIS A 92 -32.44 18.38 -27.65
CA HIS A 92 -33.32 18.64 -28.76
C HIS A 92 -33.88 17.29 -29.19
N ASN A 93 -35.10 16.95 -28.74
CA ASN A 93 -35.75 15.70 -29.08
C ASN A 93 -36.20 15.82 -30.54
N PRO A 94 -35.55 15.17 -31.52
CA PRO A 94 -36.00 15.23 -32.89
C PRO A 94 -37.04 14.12 -33.10
N SER A 95 -38.16 14.47 -33.72
CA SER A 95 -39.20 13.55 -34.23
C SER A 95 -40.22 13.06 -33.19
N GLY A 96 -41.54 13.13 -33.40
CA GLY A 96 -42.37 13.52 -34.53
C GLY A 96 -43.82 13.57 -34.02
N SER A 97 -44.60 14.58 -34.42
CA SER A 97 -45.63 14.50 -35.48
C SER A 97 -46.96 13.85 -35.04
N GLU A 98 -48.00 14.70 -34.99
CA GLU A 98 -49.44 14.42 -35.22
C GLU A 98 -50.15 13.55 -34.14
N GLU A 99 -51.38 13.82 -33.70
CA GLU A 99 -52.58 14.04 -34.50
C GLU A 99 -53.76 14.61 -33.66
N LYS A 100 -54.54 15.52 -34.29
CA LYS A 100 -55.98 15.88 -34.15
C LYS A 100 -56.71 15.46 -32.86
N ARG A 101 -57.50 16.32 -32.21
CA ARG A 101 -58.67 17.09 -32.68
C ARG A 101 -59.01 18.17 -31.68
#